data_AF-A0A8H9J0S4-F1
#
_entry.id   AF-A0A8H9J0S4-F1
#
_cell.length_a   1.000
_cell.length_b   1.000
_cell.length_c   1.000
_cell.angle_alpha   90.00
_cell.angle_beta   90.00
_cell.angle_gamma   90.00
#
_symmetry.space_group_name_H-M   'P 1'
#
loop_
_entity.id
_entity.type
_entity.pdbx_description
1 polymer ?
#
loop_
_entity_poly.entity_id
_entity_poly.type
_entity_poly.pdbx_seq_one_letter_code
_entity_poly.pdbx_strand_id
1 'polypeptide(L)'
;MNRSEVIAQIAATLAEVLEEPVPDPSEDTRLFEDLHLDSTSILEVLMGLEDAVGVEVDPEKLEMDDFRSIGSLADYLLRNAPATAGQVTG
;
A
#
# COMPACT_ATOMS: atom_id res chain seq x y z
N MET A 1 0.40 8.05 -12.16
CA MET A 1 -0.24 7.08 -11.25
C MET A 1 -1.47 7.74 -10.67
N ASN A 2 -2.65 7.13 -10.80
CA ASN A 2 -3.87 7.66 -10.21
C ASN A 2 -4.10 7.02 -8.83
N ARG A 3 -4.77 7.73 -7.91
CA ARG A 3 -5.08 7.22 -6.56
C ARG A 3 -5.79 5.87 -6.61
N SER A 4 -6.74 5.69 -7.52
CA SER A 4 -7.46 4.44 -7.71
C SER A 4 -6.57 3.26 -8.14
N GLU A 5 -5.52 3.51 -8.92
CA GLU A 5 -4.55 2.47 -9.30
C GLU A 5 -3.67 2.08 -8.10
N VAL A 6 -3.26 3.06 -7.29
CA VAL A 6 -2.51 2.84 -6.05
C VAL A 6 -3.33 1.99 -5.08
N ILE A 7 -4.60 2.34 -4.87
CA ILE A 7 -5.52 1.60 -4.00
C ILE A 7 -5.70 0.15 -4.49
N ALA A 8 -5.85 -0.05 -5.79
CA ALA A 8 -5.97 -1.39 -6.36
C ALA A 8 -4.69 -2.22 -6.17
N GLN A 9 -3.52 -1.62 -6.37
CA GLN A 9 -2.22 -2.26 -6.10
C GLN A 9 -2.07 -2.60 -4.62
N ILE A 10 -2.39 -1.66 -3.71
CA ILE A 10 -2.36 -1.90 -2.27
C ILE A 10 -3.28 -3.07 -1.90
N ALA A 11 -4.49 -3.09 -2.42
CA ALA A 11 -5.44 -4.17 -2.15
C ALA A 11 -4.96 -5.52 -2.67
N ALA A 12 -4.31 -5.56 -3.83
CA ALA A 12 -3.73 -6.78 -4.39
C ALA A 12 -2.59 -7.28 -3.49
N THR A 13 -1.63 -6.43 -3.14
CA THR A 13 -0.53 -6.78 -2.23
C THR A 13 -1.04 -7.22 -0.86
N LEU A 14 -2.02 -6.51 -0.29
CA LEU A 14 -2.66 -6.91 0.96
C LEU A 14 -3.31 -8.28 0.83
N ALA A 15 -4.01 -8.56 -0.26
CA ALA A 15 -4.67 -9.85 -0.46
C ALA A 15 -3.67 -11.00 -0.60
N GLU A 16 -2.50 -10.74 -1.18
CA GLU A 16 -1.41 -11.73 -1.26
C GLU A 16 -0.77 -11.99 0.10
N VAL A 17 -0.52 -10.95 0.90
CA VAL A 17 0.11 -11.09 2.23
C VAL A 17 -0.86 -11.67 3.26
N LEU A 18 -2.12 -11.24 3.23
CA LEU A 18 -3.17 -11.73 4.13
C LEU A 18 -3.70 -13.11 3.72
N GLU A 19 -3.33 -13.61 2.53
CA GLU A 19 -3.91 -14.80 1.90
C GLU A 19 -5.45 -14.76 1.79
N GLU A 20 -6.04 -13.56 1.93
CA GLU A 20 -7.48 -13.31 1.96
C GLU A 20 -7.84 -12.16 1.01
N PRO A 21 -8.93 -12.28 0.22
CA PRO A 21 -9.35 -11.18 -0.64
C PRO A 21 -9.79 -9.97 0.21
N VAL A 22 -9.41 -8.77 -0.23
CA VAL A 22 -9.93 -7.50 0.31
C VAL A 22 -11.12 -7.06 -0.54
N PRO A 23 -12.38 -7.43 -0.18
CA PRO A 23 -13.54 -7.02 -0.95
C PRO A 23 -13.76 -5.51 -0.77
N ASP A 24 -13.85 -4.79 -1.90
CA ASP A 24 -14.11 -3.34 -1.94
C ASP A 24 -13.04 -2.52 -1.18
N PRO A 25 -11.79 -2.47 -1.68
CA PRO A 25 -10.75 -1.67 -1.06
C PRO A 25 -11.13 -0.19 -1.19
N SER A 26 -11.58 0.39 -0.08
CA SER A 26 -12.01 1.76 0.00
C SER A 26 -11.04 2.57 0.84
N GLU A 27 -11.07 3.89 0.69
CA GLU A 27 -10.19 4.79 1.42
C GLU A 27 -10.42 4.71 2.94
N ASP A 28 -11.63 4.32 3.34
CA ASP A 28 -12.05 4.12 4.73
C ASP A 28 -11.67 2.75 5.31
N THR A 29 -11.18 1.80 4.49
CA THR A 29 -10.81 0.45 4.96
C THR A 29 -9.61 0.56 5.91
N ARG A 30 -9.80 0.11 7.15
CA ARG A 30 -8.82 0.24 8.23
C ARG A 30 -7.87 -0.95 8.27
N LEU A 31 -6.58 -0.71 8.06
CA LEU A 31 -5.57 -1.77 7.97
C LEU A 31 -5.44 -2.59 9.27
N PHE A 32 -5.48 -1.94 10.43
CA PHE A 32 -5.39 -2.64 11.72
C PHE A 32 -6.74 -3.18 12.22
N GLU A 33 -7.83 -2.44 12.05
CA GLU A 33 -9.12 -2.81 12.65
C GLU A 33 -9.96 -3.73 11.75
N ASP A 34 -9.89 -3.54 10.43
CA ASP A 34 -10.67 -4.31 9.46
C ASP A 34 -9.85 -5.51 8.98
N LEU A 35 -8.61 -5.27 8.59
CA LEU A 35 -7.70 -6.29 8.04
C LEU A 35 -6.79 -6.95 9.08
N HIS A 36 -6.90 -6.57 10.36
CA HIS A 36 -6.14 -7.17 11.47
C HIS A 36 -4.64 -7.29 11.20
N LEU A 37 -4.02 -6.30 10.54
CA LEU A 37 -2.60 -6.35 10.26
C LEU A 37 -1.76 -6.35 11.55
N ASP A 38 -0.88 -7.33 11.66
CA ASP A 38 0.14 -7.41 12.68
C ASP A 38 1.40 -6.63 12.28
N SER A 39 2.27 -6.29 13.24
CA SER A 39 3.54 -5.59 12.98
C SER A 39 4.44 -6.32 11.97
N THR A 40 4.35 -7.66 11.93
CA THR A 40 5.08 -8.49 10.97
C THR A 40 4.48 -8.37 9.57
N SER A 41 3.15 -8.56 9.46
CA SER A 41 2.43 -8.46 8.20
C SER A 41 2.54 -7.08 7.58
N ILE A 42 2.65 -6.01 8.40
CA ILE A 42 2.92 -4.67 7.88
C ILE A 42 4.24 -4.62 7.13
N LEU A 43 5.33 -5.16 7.68
CA LEU A 43 6.61 -5.18 6.98
C LEU A 43 6.53 -5.97 5.66
N GLU A 44 5.78 -7.07 5.64
CA GLU A 44 5.54 -7.86 4.42
C GLU A 44 4.74 -7.08 3.37
N VAL A 45 3.68 -6.38 3.78
CA VAL A 45 2.89 -5.50 2.92
C VAL A 45 3.77 -4.38 2.37
N LEU A 46 4.61 -3.76 3.20
CA LEU A 46 5.52 -2.71 2.77
C LEU A 46 6.48 -3.21 1.70
N MET A 47 7.16 -4.33 1.93
CA MET A 47 8.06 -4.94 0.95
C MET A 47 7.33 -5.30 -0.36
N GLY A 48 6.10 -5.82 -0.27
CA GLY A 48 5.29 -6.11 -1.45
C GLY A 48 4.86 -4.86 -2.22
N LEU A 49 4.58 -3.77 -1.52
CA LEU A 49 4.22 -2.48 -2.13
C LEU A 49 5.43 -1.82 -2.81
N GLU A 50 6.60 -1.92 -2.20
CA GLU A 50 7.86 -1.46 -2.80
C GLU A 50 8.12 -2.15 -4.14
N ASP A 51 7.92 -3.46 -4.22
CA ASP A 51 8.07 -4.23 -5.47
C ASP A 51 6.94 -3.92 -6.48
N ALA A 52 5.69 -3.89 -6.04
CA ALA A 52 4.52 -3.72 -6.90
C ALA A 52 4.41 -2.31 -7.51
N VAL A 53 4.78 -1.29 -6.73
CA VAL A 53 4.65 0.13 -7.13
C VAL A 53 6.00 0.72 -7.52
N GLY A 54 7.12 0.10 -7.13
CA GLY A 54 8.47 0.63 -7.36
C GLY A 54 8.78 1.84 -6.50
N VAL A 55 8.19 1.92 -5.30
CA VAL A 55 8.50 2.97 -4.31
C VAL A 55 9.52 2.48 -3.31
N GLU A 56 10.20 3.42 -2.66
CA GLU A 56 10.99 3.15 -1.47
C GLU A 56 10.17 3.62 -0.25
N VAL A 57 9.84 2.69 0.63
CA VAL A 57 9.02 2.95 1.82
C VAL A 57 9.92 2.92 3.05
N ASP A 58 10.02 4.07 3.72
CA ASP A 58 10.84 4.22 4.92
C ASP A 58 10.01 3.93 6.17
N PRO A 59 10.19 2.78 6.85
CA PRO A 59 9.43 2.45 8.06
C PRO A 59 9.68 3.43 9.21
N GLU A 60 10.81 4.14 9.20
CA GLU A 60 11.09 5.19 10.19
C GLU A 60 10.31 6.48 9.96
N LYS A 61 9.82 6.72 8.73
CA LYS A 61 9.02 7.90 8.37
C LYS A 61 7.51 7.62 8.39
N LEU A 62 7.13 6.35 8.43
CA LEU A 62 5.75 5.93 8.50
C LEU A 62 5.19 6.22 9.89
N GLU A 63 4.14 7.02 9.96
CA GLU A 63 3.43 7.28 11.20
C GLU A 63 2.25 6.32 11.37
N MET A 64 1.76 6.18 12.60
CA MET A 64 0.54 5.39 12.86
C MET A 64 -0.67 5.84 12.02
N ASP A 65 -0.71 7.11 11.60
CA ASP A 65 -1.79 7.64 10.78
C ASP A 65 -1.72 7.18 9.31
N ASP A 66 -0.51 6.88 8.80
CA ASP A 66 -0.30 6.32 7.45
C ASP A 66 -0.85 4.88 7.35
N PHE A 67 -0.76 4.14 8.45
CA PHE A 67 -1.30 2.79 8.59
C PHE A 67 -2.74 2.75 9.07
N ARG A 68 -3.40 3.91 9.22
CA ARG A 68 -4.78 3.97 9.70
C ARG A 68 -5.75 3.35 8.71
N SER A 69 -5.52 3.58 7.42
CA SER A 69 -6.43 3.19 6.35
C SER A 69 -5.71 3.02 5.02
N ILE A 70 -6.36 2.31 4.07
CA ILE A 70 -5.85 2.20 2.69
C ILE A 70 -5.69 3.60 2.06
N GLY A 71 -6.59 4.54 2.36
CA GLY A 71 -6.51 5.91 1.85
C GLY A 71 -5.27 6.67 2.34
N SER A 72 -4.92 6.51 3.62
CA SER A 72 -3.70 7.07 4.20
C SER A 72 -2.44 6.49 3.56
N LEU A 73 -2.40 5.16 3.43
CA LEU A 73 -1.28 4.46 2.81
C LEU A 73 -1.12 4.86 1.33
N ALA A 74 -2.23 5.00 0.61
CA ALA A 74 -2.23 5.47 -0.76
C ALA A 74 -1.73 6.92 -0.86
N ASP A 75 -2.05 7.79 0.09
CA ASP A 75 -1.53 9.16 0.14
C ASP A 75 -0.01 9.16 0.36
N TYR A 76 0.48 8.33 1.29
CA TYR A 76 1.92 8.14 1.53
C TYR A 76 2.63 7.66 0.26
N LEU A 77 2.11 6.61 -0.38
CA LEU A 77 2.67 6.08 -1.63
C LEU A 77 2.65 7.11 -2.76
N LEU A 78 1.59 7.91 -2.89
CA LEU A 78 1.53 8.98 -3.90
C LEU A 78 2.54 10.10 -3.65
N ARG A 79 2.90 10.36 -2.39
CA ARG A 79 3.94 11.34 -2.02
C ARG A 79 5.35 10.82 -2.28
N ASN A 80 5.58 9.53 -2.03
CA ASN A 80 6.87 8.88 -2.23
C ASN A 80 7.08 8.32 -3.64
N ALA A 81 6.00 8.16 -4.41
CA ALA A 81 6.08 7.75 -5.80
C ALA A 81 6.96 8.75 -6.57
N PRO A 82 8.09 8.30 -7.15
CA PRO A 82 8.83 9.17 -8.03
C PRO A 82 7.88 9.60 -9.16
N ALA A 83 7.86 10.90 -9.47
CA ALA A 83 6.99 11.49 -10.50
C ALA A 83 7.33 11.02 -11.94
N THR A 84 7.94 9.85 -12.10
CA THR A 84 8.60 9.31 -13.28
C THR A 84 8.47 7.79 -13.22
N ALA A 85 8.11 7.06 -14.26
CA ALA A 85 7.81 7.44 -15.63
C ALA A 85 7.13 6.24 -16.29
N GLY A 86 6.31 6.48 -17.32
CA GLY A 86 6.20 5.46 -18.35
C GLY A 86 7.59 5.16 -18.94
N GLN A 87 7.65 4.07 -19.71
CA GLN A 87 8.80 3.59 -20.48
C GLN A 87 9.78 2.75 -19.64
N VAL A 88 10.21 1.54 -19.99
CA VAL A 88 10.35 0.84 -21.27
C VAL A 88 10.37 -0.67 -21.01
N THR A 89 9.65 -1.46 -21.79
CA THR A 89 10.06 -2.85 -22.07
C THR A 89 10.29 -2.90 -23.56
N GLY A 90 11.57 -2.84 -23.94
CA GLY A 90 12.05 -3.15 -25.29
C GLY A 90 12.39 -4.63 -25.43
#